data_AF-A0A7D8UZJ8-F1
#
_entry.id   AF-A0A7D8UZJ8-F1
#
_cell.length_a   1.000
_cell.length_b   1.000
_cell.length_c   1.000
_cell.angle_alpha   90.00
_cell.angle_beta   90.00
_cell.angle_gamma   90.00
#
_symmetry.space_group_name_H-M   'P 1'
#
loop_
_entity.id
_entity.type
_entity.pdbx_description
1 polymer ?
#
loop_
_entity_poly.entity_id
_entity_poly.type
_entity_poly.pdbx_seq_one_letter_code
_entity_poly.pdbx_strand_id
1 'polypeptide(L)'
;MEGLSPAEKAAELRKIAKLPASERRDLYAEYKGSGRYMPPEAIHRGVADEYEIDPEKNDGVAHQFDAVVRGRDARKRMHGGDCECCRDYYEAVGPLPVFNAGPVWKDAEEDDEVDSPTKRQRQLEDHQNRISRHREVWRKPPTPPDFWKIGFPSTQEVEDVNARADKMVADREAEIRRQTA
;
A
#
# COMPACT_ATOMS: atom_id res chain seq x y z
N MET A 1 -16.52 19.11 27.10
CA MET A 1 -15.97 18.31 28.23
C MET A 1 -15.85 19.10 29.53
N GLU A 2 -15.91 20.44 29.51
CA GLU A 2 -16.01 21.23 30.74
C GLU A 2 -17.40 21.04 31.39
N GLY A 3 -17.43 20.83 32.71
CA GLY A 3 -18.66 20.66 33.50
C GLY A 3 -19.13 19.21 33.76
N LEU A 4 -18.57 18.19 33.11
CA LEU A 4 -18.95 16.78 33.32
C LEU A 4 -18.26 16.17 34.54
N SER A 5 -18.96 15.28 35.25
CA SER A 5 -18.38 14.47 36.33
C SER A 5 -17.33 13.49 35.78
N PRO A 6 -16.38 12.99 36.60
CA PRO A 6 -15.37 12.04 36.15
C PRO A 6 -15.95 10.77 35.49
N ALA A 7 -17.10 10.29 35.97
CA ALA A 7 -17.77 9.10 35.42
C ALA A 7 -18.36 9.37 34.03
N GLU A 8 -19.00 10.54 33.85
CA GLU A 8 -19.56 10.95 32.56
C GLU A 8 -18.46 11.22 31.53
N LYS A 9 -17.34 11.83 31.95
CA LYS A 9 -16.15 11.99 31.10
C LYS A 9 -15.62 10.64 30.62
N ALA A 10 -15.55 9.64 31.51
CA ALA A 10 -15.11 8.30 31.13
C ALA A 10 -16.09 7.63 30.13
N ALA A 11 -17.40 7.86 30.28
CA ALA A 11 -18.41 7.37 29.34
C ALA A 11 -18.27 8.02 27.95
N GLU A 12 -18.07 9.34 27.89
CA GLU A 12 -17.82 10.05 26.63
C GLU A 12 -16.53 9.60 25.95
N LEU A 13 -15.43 9.43 26.70
CA LEU A 13 -14.18 8.90 26.14
C LEU A 13 -14.35 7.48 25.56
N ARG A 14 -15.20 6.65 26.18
CA ARG A 14 -15.53 5.31 25.64
C ARG A 14 -16.35 5.39 24.36
N LYS A 15 -17.23 6.39 24.21
CA LYS A 15 -17.98 6.62 22.95
C LYS A 15 -17.02 7.07 21.85
N ILE A 16 -16.18 8.07 22.13
CA ILE A 16 -15.17 8.56 21.20
C ILE A 16 -14.25 7.42 20.76
N ALA A 17 -13.83 6.53 21.66
CA ALA A 17 -12.97 5.39 21.33
C ALA A 17 -13.60 4.38 20.36
N LYS A 18 -14.94 4.33 20.25
CA LYS A 18 -15.66 3.44 19.32
C LYS A 18 -15.91 4.08 17.94
N LEU A 19 -15.71 5.39 17.81
CA LEU A 19 -15.81 6.05 16.52
C LEU A 19 -14.70 5.57 15.58
N PRO A 20 -14.94 5.59 14.25
CA PRO A 20 -13.91 5.28 13.27
C PRO A 20 -12.69 6.20 13.44
N ALA A 21 -11.54 5.73 12.98
CA ALA A 21 -10.29 6.46 13.14
C ALA A 21 -10.33 7.85 12.49
N SER A 22 -11.01 7.97 11.34
CA SER A 22 -11.23 9.26 10.66
C SER A 22 -12.01 10.26 11.53
N GLU A 23 -13.18 9.88 12.02
CA GLU A 23 -14.01 10.73 12.89
C GLU A 23 -13.32 11.08 14.20
N ARG A 24 -12.59 10.13 14.81
CA ARG A 24 -11.77 10.43 15.99
C ARG A 24 -10.72 11.49 15.67
N ARG A 25 -10.05 11.42 14.52
CA ARG A 25 -9.02 12.40 14.14
C ARG A 25 -9.62 13.79 13.96
N ASP A 26 -10.79 13.91 13.32
CA ASP A 26 -11.49 15.20 13.16
C ASP A 26 -11.85 15.80 14.52
N LEU A 27 -12.40 15.01 15.45
CA LEU A 27 -12.70 15.46 16.81
C LEU A 27 -11.43 15.87 17.58
N TYR A 28 -10.33 15.15 17.41
CA TYR A 28 -9.05 15.50 18.02
C TYR A 28 -8.42 16.73 17.38
N ALA A 29 -8.66 17.00 16.09
CA ALA A 29 -8.17 18.17 15.37
C ALA A 29 -8.83 19.44 15.87
N GLU A 30 -10.13 19.42 16.21
CA GLU A 30 -10.82 20.55 16.86
C GLU A 30 -10.17 20.92 18.20
N TYR A 31 -9.73 19.92 18.98
CA TYR A 31 -9.14 20.14 20.29
C TYR A 31 -7.65 20.54 20.23
N LYS A 32 -6.85 19.88 19.39
CA LYS A 32 -5.40 20.11 19.30
C LYS A 32 -5.01 21.18 18.28
N GLY A 33 -5.93 21.59 17.40
CA GLY A 33 -5.65 22.42 16.24
C GLY A 33 -4.62 21.76 15.31
N SER A 34 -3.94 22.58 14.50
CA SER A 34 -2.92 22.14 13.55
C SER A 34 -1.54 21.90 14.17
N GLY A 35 -1.41 21.96 15.49
CA GLY A 35 -0.12 21.98 16.18
C GLY A 35 0.59 23.33 16.05
N ARG A 36 1.72 23.50 16.76
CA ARG A 36 2.44 24.79 16.82
C ARG A 36 3.20 25.12 15.53
N TYR A 37 3.62 24.11 14.78
CA TYR A 37 4.62 24.25 13.71
C TYR A 37 4.06 24.14 12.29
N MET A 38 2.78 23.80 12.14
CA MET A 38 2.13 23.64 10.84
C MET A 38 0.94 24.60 10.75
N PRO A 39 0.90 25.48 9.73
CA PRO A 39 -0.31 26.26 9.47
C PRO A 39 -1.44 25.32 9.04
N PRO A 40 -2.71 25.63 9.34
CA PRO A 40 -3.85 24.80 8.95
C PRO A 40 -3.90 24.47 7.46
N GLU A 41 -3.45 25.40 6.61
CA GLU A 41 -3.39 25.29 5.15
C GLU A 41 -2.39 24.22 4.66
N ALA A 42 -1.40 23.86 5.49
CA ALA A 42 -0.40 22.83 5.17
C ALA A 42 -0.82 21.42 5.62
N ILE A 43 -2.02 21.25 6.18
CA ILE A 43 -2.54 19.94 6.55
C ILE A 43 -3.23 19.34 5.32
N HIS A 44 -2.59 18.33 4.75
CA HIS A 44 -3.16 17.52 3.68
C HIS A 44 -3.79 16.25 4.26
N ARG A 45 -5.02 15.95 3.84
CA ARG A 45 -5.64 14.65 4.12
C ARG A 45 -4.94 13.61 3.26
N GLY A 46 -4.41 12.57 3.90
CA GLY A 46 -3.74 11.48 3.21
C GLY A 46 -4.68 10.29 3.01
N VAL A 47 -4.21 9.28 2.30
CA VAL A 47 -4.95 8.03 2.08
C VAL A 47 -5.34 7.33 3.39
N ALA A 48 -4.52 7.45 4.43
CA ALA A 48 -4.82 6.88 5.74
C ALA A 48 -5.99 7.57 6.48
N ASP A 49 -6.39 8.76 6.04
CA ASP A 49 -7.58 9.45 6.56
C ASP A 49 -8.84 9.12 5.72
N GLU A 50 -8.66 8.78 4.44
CA GLU A 50 -9.73 8.41 3.51
C GLU A 50 -10.20 6.95 3.69
N TYR A 51 -9.27 6.03 4.01
CA TYR A 51 -9.53 4.59 4.03
C TYR A 51 -9.12 3.93 5.35
N GLU A 52 -9.92 2.97 5.79
CA GLU A 52 -9.66 2.15 6.98
C GLU A 52 -9.47 0.67 6.61
N ILE A 53 -8.63 -0.02 7.39
CA ILE A 53 -8.39 -1.46 7.21
C ILE A 53 -9.54 -2.24 7.83
N ASP A 54 -10.19 -3.08 7.03
CA ASP A 54 -11.21 -4.03 7.48
C ASP A 54 -10.61 -5.09 8.41
N PRO A 55 -10.94 -5.07 9.72
CA PRO A 55 -10.39 -6.03 10.68
C PRO A 55 -10.80 -7.46 10.37
N GLU A 56 -11.97 -7.71 9.77
CA GLU A 56 -12.43 -9.08 9.46
C GLU A 56 -11.52 -9.77 8.45
N LYS A 57 -10.90 -8.99 7.56
CA LYS A 57 -9.95 -9.47 6.54
C LYS A 57 -8.50 -9.42 7.00
N ASN A 58 -8.22 -8.90 8.19
CA ASN A 58 -6.88 -8.70 8.73
C ASN A 58 -6.75 -9.28 10.15
N ASP A 59 -7.20 -10.52 10.33
CA ASP A 59 -7.10 -11.29 11.59
C ASP A 59 -7.68 -10.58 12.83
N GLY A 60 -8.71 -9.75 12.65
CA GLY A 60 -9.37 -8.98 13.71
C GLY A 60 -8.63 -7.70 14.11
N VAL A 61 -7.59 -7.31 13.36
CA VAL A 61 -6.72 -6.18 13.67
C VAL A 61 -6.98 -5.01 12.72
N ALA A 62 -7.18 -3.81 13.26
CA ALA A 62 -7.46 -2.59 12.48
C ALA A 62 -6.20 -1.87 11.96
N HIS A 63 -5.02 -2.49 12.03
CA HIS A 63 -3.76 -1.91 11.58
C HIS A 63 -2.92 -2.92 10.80
N GLN A 64 -2.08 -2.43 9.91
CA GLN A 64 -1.13 -3.24 9.15
C GLN A 64 -0.10 -3.89 10.08
N PHE A 65 0.10 -5.20 9.94
CA PHE A 65 1.14 -5.93 10.65
C PHE A 65 1.78 -6.99 9.75
N ASP A 66 3.00 -7.41 10.11
CA ASP A 66 3.73 -8.49 9.44
C ASP A 66 3.89 -9.64 10.44
N ALA A 67 3.44 -10.83 10.07
CA ALA A 67 3.49 -12.01 10.93
C ALA A 67 4.23 -13.17 10.24
N VAL A 68 4.96 -13.95 11.04
CA VAL A 68 5.71 -15.10 10.54
C VAL A 68 4.75 -16.26 10.23
N VAL A 69 4.42 -16.43 8.95
CA VAL A 69 3.59 -17.54 8.47
C VAL A 69 4.43 -18.80 8.27
N ARG A 70 4.05 -19.89 8.95
CA ARG A 70 4.67 -21.22 8.81
C ARG A 70 3.77 -22.14 7.95
N GLY A 71 4.41 -23.04 7.20
CA GLY A 71 3.72 -23.99 6.32
C GLY A 71 3.66 -23.55 4.85
N ARG A 72 3.58 -24.52 3.93
CA ARG A 72 3.56 -24.25 2.48
C ARG A 72 2.23 -23.64 2.04
N ASP A 73 1.12 -24.21 2.47
CA ASP A 73 -0.21 -23.81 2.00
C ASP A 73 -0.62 -22.44 2.54
N ALA A 74 -0.23 -22.11 3.79
CA ALA A 74 -0.44 -20.78 4.34
C ALA A 74 0.37 -19.72 3.58
N ARG A 75 1.65 -19.97 3.28
CA ARG A 75 2.47 -19.05 2.47
C ARG A 75 1.99 -18.90 1.03
N LYS A 76 1.35 -19.92 0.45
CA LYS A 76 0.79 -19.87 -0.91
C LYS A 76 -0.43 -18.93 -1.01
N ARG A 77 -1.11 -18.66 0.11
CA ARG A 77 -2.25 -17.73 0.18
C ARG A 77 -1.82 -16.25 0.29
N MET A 78 -0.55 -15.99 0.60
CA MET A 78 0.02 -14.64 0.62
C MET A 78 0.36 -14.19 -0.80
N HIS A 79 0.43 -12.87 -1.00
CA HIS A 79 0.83 -12.30 -2.28
C HIS A 79 2.31 -12.59 -2.55
N GLY A 80 2.64 -12.88 -3.81
CA GLY A 80 4.01 -12.94 -4.28
C GLY A 80 4.57 -11.54 -4.40
N GLY A 81 5.63 -11.25 -3.67
CA GLY A 81 6.38 -10.01 -3.81
C GLY A 81 7.58 -10.16 -4.75
N ASP A 82 8.11 -9.05 -5.21
CA ASP A 82 9.43 -8.90 -5.82
C ASP A 82 10.34 -8.18 -4.83
N CYS A 83 11.59 -8.65 -4.75
CA CYS A 83 12.68 -7.82 -4.24
C CYS A 83 13.38 -7.14 -5.43
N GLU A 84 14.23 -6.15 -5.16
CA GLU A 84 14.99 -5.43 -6.20
C GLU A 84 15.73 -6.40 -7.14
N CYS A 85 16.31 -7.49 -6.62
CA CYS A 85 17.01 -8.50 -7.42
C CYS A 85 16.08 -9.38 -8.27
N CYS A 86 14.83 -9.58 -7.85
CA CYS A 86 13.88 -10.45 -8.55
C CYS A 86 13.02 -9.70 -9.56
N ARG A 87 12.90 -8.38 -9.44
CA ARG A 87 12.09 -7.55 -10.35
C ARG A 87 12.56 -7.70 -11.80
N ASP A 88 13.86 -7.53 -12.03
CA ASP A 88 14.48 -7.63 -13.35
C ASP A 88 14.27 -9.00 -14.00
N TYR A 89 14.26 -10.06 -13.18
CA TYR A 89 13.96 -11.41 -13.64
C TYR A 89 12.54 -11.52 -14.20
N TYR A 90 11.53 -10.98 -13.49
CA TYR A 90 10.14 -11.05 -13.94
C TYR A 90 9.88 -10.16 -15.15
N GLU A 91 10.52 -8.99 -15.22
CA GLU A 91 10.44 -8.10 -16.39
C GLU A 91 11.05 -8.76 -17.64
N ALA A 92 12.20 -9.42 -17.50
CA ALA A 92 12.88 -10.10 -18.60
C ALA A 92 12.17 -11.37 -19.07
N VAL A 93 11.67 -12.20 -18.13
CA VAL A 93 11.01 -13.47 -18.48
C VAL A 93 9.58 -13.23 -18.99
N GLY A 94 8.89 -12.22 -18.47
CA GLY A 94 7.53 -11.92 -18.87
C GLY A 94 6.48 -12.86 -18.25
N PRO A 95 5.28 -12.94 -18.83
CA PRO A 95 4.20 -13.78 -18.32
C PRO A 95 4.53 -15.28 -18.43
N LEU A 96 3.93 -16.11 -17.56
CA LEU A 96 4.12 -17.56 -17.66
C LEU A 96 3.49 -18.10 -18.95
N PRO A 97 4.18 -19.00 -19.66
CA PRO A 97 3.59 -19.69 -20.79
C PRO A 97 2.41 -20.54 -20.31
N VAL A 98 1.33 -20.55 -21.08
CA VAL A 98 0.16 -21.41 -20.82
C VAL A 98 0.53 -22.85 -21.16
N PHE A 99 0.82 -23.65 -20.14
CA PHE A 99 1.10 -25.07 -20.32
C PHE A 99 -0.19 -25.83 -20.65
N ASN A 100 -0.10 -26.82 -21.55
CA ASN A 100 -1.22 -27.65 -22.01
C ASN A 100 -2.30 -26.89 -22.81
N ALA A 101 -1.93 -25.81 -23.50
CA ALA A 101 -2.78 -25.28 -24.55
C ALA A 101 -2.83 -26.27 -25.73
N GLY A 102 -4.02 -26.46 -26.32
CA GLY A 102 -4.15 -27.19 -27.56
C GLY A 102 -3.40 -26.49 -28.70
N PRO A 103 -3.11 -27.19 -29.82
CA PRO A 103 -2.52 -26.55 -30.98
C PRO A 103 -3.42 -25.42 -31.49
N VAL A 104 -2.84 -24.24 -31.70
CA VAL A 104 -3.53 -23.12 -32.35
C VAL A 104 -3.41 -23.34 -33.86
N TRP A 105 -4.54 -23.43 -34.54
CA TRP A 105 -4.60 -23.55 -36.00
C TRP A 105 -4.45 -22.16 -36.62
N LYS A 106 -3.79 -22.05 -37.77
CA LYS A 106 -3.48 -20.75 -38.42
C LYS A 106 -4.72 -19.91 -38.77
N ASP A 107 -5.89 -20.53 -38.84
CA ASP A 107 -7.16 -19.89 -39.18
C ASP A 107 -7.95 -19.47 -37.93
N ALA A 108 -7.45 -19.78 -36.73
CA ALA A 108 -7.91 -19.11 -35.53
C ALA A 108 -7.39 -17.67 -35.67
N GLU A 109 -8.28 -16.72 -35.93
CA GLU A 109 -7.96 -15.31 -35.78
C GLU A 109 -7.30 -15.18 -34.41
N GLU A 110 -6.03 -14.79 -34.40
CA GLU A 110 -5.41 -14.30 -33.18
C GLU A 110 -6.36 -13.18 -32.76
N ASP A 111 -7.05 -13.34 -31.63
CA ASP A 111 -7.70 -12.20 -30.97
C ASP A 111 -6.54 -11.25 -30.64
N ASP A 112 -6.15 -10.45 -31.62
CA ASP A 112 -5.33 -9.25 -31.57
C ASP A 112 -6.10 -8.16 -30.80
N GLU A 113 -6.83 -8.54 -29.75
CA GLU A 113 -6.93 -7.72 -28.56
C GLU A 113 -5.52 -7.63 -27.96
N VAL A 114 -4.72 -6.85 -28.68
CA VAL A 114 -3.55 -6.08 -28.28
C VAL A 114 -3.27 -6.28 -26.82
N ASP A 115 -2.11 -6.89 -26.53
CA ASP A 115 -1.46 -7.04 -25.22
C ASP A 115 -1.61 -5.76 -24.39
N SER A 116 -2.81 -5.59 -23.81
CA SER A 116 -3.18 -4.36 -23.16
C SER A 116 -2.27 -4.29 -21.95
N PRO A 117 -1.65 -3.15 -21.65
CA PRO A 117 -0.67 -3.04 -20.57
C PRO A 117 -1.23 -3.61 -19.26
N THR A 118 -2.53 -3.47 -19.04
CA THR A 118 -3.27 -4.06 -17.90
C THR A 118 -3.34 -5.59 -17.93
N LYS A 119 -3.55 -6.21 -19.09
CA LYS A 119 -3.60 -7.68 -19.24
C LYS A 119 -2.21 -8.27 -19.01
N ARG A 120 -1.17 -7.66 -19.59
CA ARG A 120 0.23 -8.04 -19.37
C ARG A 120 0.61 -7.97 -17.90
N GLN A 121 0.29 -6.85 -17.23
CA GLN A 121 0.56 -6.66 -15.80
C GLN A 121 -0.11 -7.76 -14.95
N ARG A 122 -1.38 -8.08 -15.19
CA ARG A 122 -2.06 -9.17 -14.48
C ARG A 122 -1.39 -10.52 -14.67
N GLN A 123 -0.90 -10.82 -15.87
CA GLN A 123 -0.18 -12.08 -16.13
C GLN A 123 1.19 -12.12 -15.45
N LEU A 124 1.87 -10.97 -15.33
CA LEU A 124 3.10 -10.84 -14.54
C LEU A 124 2.83 -11.04 -13.05
N GLU A 125 1.75 -10.47 -12.53
CA GLU A 125 1.32 -10.66 -11.14
C GLU A 125 0.95 -12.13 -10.87
N ASP A 126 0.25 -12.81 -11.79
CA ASP A 126 -0.03 -14.25 -11.66
C ASP A 126 1.27 -15.07 -11.65
N HIS A 127 2.20 -14.76 -12.57
CA HIS A 127 3.53 -15.39 -12.58
C HIS A 127 4.24 -15.20 -11.23
N GLN A 128 4.28 -13.98 -10.71
CA GLN A 128 4.89 -13.64 -9.43
C GLN A 128 4.23 -14.38 -8.26
N ASN A 129 2.90 -14.38 -8.19
CA ASN A 129 2.14 -15.10 -7.16
C ASN A 129 2.43 -16.61 -7.19
N ARG A 130 2.58 -17.19 -8.39
CA ARG A 130 2.83 -18.64 -8.54
C ARG A 130 4.24 -19.04 -8.16
N ILE A 131 5.26 -18.29 -8.59
CA ILE A 131 6.65 -18.74 -8.54
C ILE A 131 7.49 -18.04 -7.46
N SER A 132 7.15 -16.80 -7.08
CA SER A 132 8.02 -16.03 -6.18
C SER A 132 8.28 -16.76 -4.86
N ARG A 133 9.52 -16.64 -4.40
CA ARG A 133 9.93 -17.10 -3.06
C ARG A 133 9.60 -16.05 -2.00
N HIS A 134 9.45 -14.79 -2.40
CA HIS A 134 9.06 -13.69 -1.53
C HIS A 134 7.54 -13.68 -1.41
N ARG A 135 7.06 -13.71 -0.17
CA ARG A 135 5.64 -13.75 0.16
C ARG A 135 5.37 -12.68 1.20
N GLU A 136 4.36 -11.86 0.95
CA GLU A 136 3.94 -10.77 1.84
C GLU A 136 2.42 -10.63 1.82
N VAL A 137 1.83 -10.24 2.95
CA VAL A 137 0.40 -9.87 3.01
C VAL A 137 0.24 -8.42 2.59
N TRP A 138 1.22 -7.61 2.94
CA TRP A 138 1.21 -6.18 2.73
C TRP A 138 2.48 -5.76 1.98
N ARG A 139 2.33 -5.03 0.88
CA ARG A 139 3.48 -4.44 0.18
C ARG A 139 4.17 -3.41 1.07
N LYS A 140 5.46 -3.60 1.32
CA LYS A 140 6.27 -2.68 2.10
C LYS A 140 6.52 -1.39 1.30
N PRO A 141 6.57 -0.21 1.95
CA PRO A 141 6.96 1.00 1.25
C PRO A 141 8.39 0.84 0.71
N PRO A 142 8.68 1.35 -0.49
CA PRO A 142 10.03 1.35 -1.03
C PRO A 142 10.97 2.16 -0.13
N THR A 143 12.26 1.82 -0.17
CA THR A 143 13.28 2.61 0.53
C THR A 143 13.31 4.04 -0.04
N PRO A 144 13.36 5.09 0.81
CA PRO A 144 13.44 6.48 0.34
C PRO A 144 14.59 6.71 -0.64
N PRO A 145 14.45 7.70 -1.56
CA PRO A 145 15.51 8.01 -2.52
C PRO A 145 16.79 8.43 -1.79
N ASP A 146 17.93 7.95 -2.29
CA ASP A 146 19.27 8.26 -1.78
C ASP A 146 19.53 7.92 -0.29
N PHE A 147 18.71 7.06 0.33
CA PHE A 147 18.88 6.65 1.75
C PHE A 147 20.30 6.13 2.08
N TRP A 148 20.93 5.42 1.14
CA TRP A 148 22.28 4.87 1.29
C TRP A 148 23.41 5.79 0.82
N LYS A 149 23.11 7.02 0.38
CA LYS A 149 24.12 8.01 0.00
C LYS A 149 24.72 8.60 1.27
N ILE A 150 25.84 8.04 1.71
CA ILE A 150 26.55 8.46 2.92
C ILE A 150 27.21 9.83 2.66
N GLY A 151 26.61 10.91 3.19
CA GLY A 151 27.11 12.27 3.07
C GLY A 151 26.03 13.31 3.39
N PHE A 152 26.42 14.58 3.47
CA PHE A 152 25.46 15.68 3.50
C PHE A 152 25.12 16.09 2.07
N PRO A 153 23.86 15.98 1.62
CA PRO A 153 23.47 16.48 0.31
C PRO A 153 23.62 18.00 0.27
N SER A 154 23.98 18.53 -0.90
CA SER A 154 23.86 19.95 -1.20
C SER A 154 22.39 20.40 -1.18
N THR A 155 22.14 21.70 -1.10
CA THR A 155 20.77 22.25 -1.06
C THR A 155 19.95 21.84 -2.28
N GLN A 156 20.55 21.82 -3.47
CA GLN A 156 19.89 21.40 -4.71
C GLN A 156 19.57 19.90 -4.68
N GLU A 157 20.51 19.08 -4.22
CA GLU A 157 20.28 17.64 -4.08
C GLU A 157 19.17 17.32 -3.07
N VAL A 158 19.06 18.11 -1.98
CA VAL A 158 17.95 17.98 -1.02
C VAL A 158 16.61 18.22 -1.69
N GLU A 159 16.50 19.28 -2.49
CA GLU A 159 15.27 19.60 -3.23
C GLU A 159 14.88 18.47 -4.18
N ASP A 160 15.85 17.93 -4.92
CA ASP A 160 15.65 16.81 -5.86
C ASP A 160 15.27 15.50 -5.13
N VAL A 161 15.87 15.23 -3.97
CA VAL A 161 15.54 14.07 -3.14
C VAL A 161 14.12 14.20 -2.60
N ASN A 162 13.75 15.36 -2.08
CA ASN A 162 12.42 15.61 -1.54
C ASN A 162 11.35 15.51 -2.64
N ALA A 163 11.57 16.12 -3.80
CA ALA A 163 10.64 16.02 -4.93
C ALA A 163 10.42 14.56 -5.40
N ARG A 164 11.49 13.75 -5.42
CA ARG A 164 11.39 12.31 -5.72
C ARG A 164 10.63 11.56 -4.63
N ALA A 165 10.88 11.87 -3.37
CA ALA A 165 10.19 11.24 -2.24
C ALA A 165 8.68 11.57 -2.27
N ASP A 166 8.32 12.82 -2.54
CA ASP A 166 6.93 13.26 -2.67
C ASP A 166 6.22 12.53 -3.80
N LYS A 167 6.88 12.38 -4.96
CA LYS A 167 6.36 11.59 -6.08
C LYS A 167 6.15 10.12 -5.69
N MET A 168 7.09 9.50 -4.99
CA MET A 168 6.95 8.12 -4.52
C MET A 168 5.78 7.93 -3.56
N VAL A 169 5.55 8.90 -2.66
CA VAL A 169 4.38 8.89 -1.77
C VAL A 169 3.10 9.05 -2.58
N ALA A 170 3.03 10.02 -3.49
CA ALA A 170 1.86 10.25 -4.34
C ALA A 170 1.50 9.04 -5.21
N ASP A 171 2.50 8.38 -5.82
CA ASP A 171 2.31 7.17 -6.62
C ASP A 171 1.75 6.02 -5.78
N ARG A 172 2.28 5.82 -4.55
CA ARG A 172 1.75 4.83 -3.60
C ARG A 172 0.31 5.14 -3.20
N GLU A 173 0.01 6.40 -2.92
CA GLU A 173 -1.33 6.83 -2.57
C GLU A 173 -2.32 6.64 -3.72
N ALA A 174 -1.93 6.97 -4.95
CA ALA A 174 -2.74 6.75 -6.15
C ALA A 174 -3.02 5.26 -6.38
N GLU A 175 -2.03 4.39 -6.13
CA GLU A 175 -2.20 2.94 -6.22
C GLU A 175 -3.20 2.42 -5.19
N ILE A 176 -3.13 2.88 -3.94
CA ILE A 176 -4.13 2.50 -2.91
C ILE A 176 -5.53 2.95 -3.35
N ARG A 177 -5.68 4.21 -3.81
CA ARG A 177 -6.96 4.73 -4.30
C ARG A 177 -7.53 3.89 -5.45
N ARG A 178 -6.68 3.43 -6.38
CA ARG A 178 -7.08 2.54 -7.50
C ARG A 178 -7.54 1.16 -7.02
N GLN A 179 -6.89 0.60 -6.00
CA GLN A 179 -7.26 -0.71 -5.46
C GLN A 179 -8.58 -0.67 -4.69
N THR A 180 -8.95 0.50 -4.14
CA THR A 180 -10.18 0.69 -3.35
C THR A 180 -11.38 1.21 -4.15
N ALA A 181 -11.18 1.70 -5.37
CA ALA A 181 -12.24 2.22 -6.25
C ALA A 181 -12.98 1.09 -6.98
#